data_AF-A0AA38HT91-F1
#
_entry.id   AF-A0AA38HT91-F1
#
_cell.length_a   1.000
_cell.length_b   1.000
_cell.length_c   1.000
_cell.angle_alpha   90.00
_cell.angle_beta   90.00
_cell.angle_gamma   90.00
#
_symmetry.space_group_name_H-M   'P 1'
#
loop_
_entity.id
_entity.type
_entity.pdbx_description
1 polymer ?
#
loop_
_entity_poly.entity_id
_entity_poly.type
_entity_poly.pdbx_seq_one_letter_code
_entity_poly.pdbx_strand_id
1 'polypeptide(L)'
;MDANSSSQSGTSAQICRKCKSKVVSALKCISCDNVYHLSCAKGVSYVKILDSKSLVCCDKVKMPPVVCEDSEFFEAMEQMSGPEKKVDIAVFNYIIKQKDEIIKELRDRVKTQSEMIDILIKSSNNLGGSTDCSLSSMDAFSSKTE
;
A
#
# COMPACT_ATOMS: atom_id res chain seq x y z
N MET A 1 61.01 29.61 -25.28
CA MET A 1 60.50 28.93 -26.48
C MET A 1 60.99 27.51 -26.38
N ASP A 2 60.22 26.47 -26.07
CA ASP A 2 58.77 26.33 -25.88
C ASP A 2 58.48 25.31 -24.78
N ALA A 3 57.34 25.49 -24.14
CA ALA A 3 56.76 24.58 -23.17
C ALA A 3 56.18 23.34 -23.90
N ASN A 4 56.35 22.15 -23.32
CA ASN A 4 55.52 21.00 -23.66
C ASN A 4 55.01 20.34 -22.37
N SER A 5 53.87 20.84 -21.90
CA SER A 5 53.04 20.24 -20.87
C SER A 5 51.77 19.72 -21.54
N SER A 6 51.52 18.42 -21.49
CA SER A 6 50.24 17.79 -21.79
C SER A 6 50.30 16.31 -21.35
N SER A 7 49.45 15.73 -20.51
CA SER A 7 48.40 16.21 -19.60
C SER A 7 48.14 15.03 -18.67
N GLN A 8 48.55 15.08 -17.40
CA GLN A 8 48.06 14.13 -16.41
C GLN A 8 46.67 14.60 -15.97
N SER A 9 45.61 14.00 -16.53
CA SER A 9 44.27 14.17 -15.99
C SER A 9 44.14 13.36 -14.70
N GLY A 10 44.39 14.02 -13.57
CA GLY A 10 44.12 13.48 -12.23
C GLY A 10 42.62 13.31 -12.03
N THR A 11 42.07 12.15 -12.40
CA THR A 11 40.70 11.77 -12.07
C THR A 11 40.69 11.19 -10.66
N SER A 12 40.12 11.92 -9.70
CA SER A 12 39.80 11.38 -8.38
C SER A 12 38.91 10.14 -8.56
N ALA A 13 39.42 8.98 -8.16
CA ALA A 13 38.75 7.71 -8.39
C ALA A 13 37.42 7.69 -7.63
N GLN A 14 36.30 7.82 -8.35
CA GLN A 14 34.98 7.73 -7.74
C GLN A 14 34.69 6.27 -7.39
N ILE A 15 34.21 6.03 -6.18
CA ILE A 15 33.93 4.69 -5.65
C ILE A 15 32.42 4.45 -5.66
N CYS A 16 31.99 3.26 -6.09
CA CYS A 16 30.59 2.92 -6.07
C CYS A 16 30.10 2.69 -4.64
N ARG A 17 29.00 3.32 -4.25
CA ARG A 17 28.40 3.15 -2.91
C ARG A 17 27.97 1.70 -2.62
N LYS A 18 27.56 0.94 -3.64
CA LYS A 18 27.08 -0.45 -3.47
C LYS A 18 28.22 -1.45 -3.32
N CYS A 19 29.11 -1.52 -4.31
CA CYS A 19 30.14 -2.56 -4.38
C CYS A 19 31.54 -2.09 -3.92
N LYS A 20 31.67 -0.82 -3.54
CA LYS A 20 32.92 -0.19 -3.06
C LYS A 20 34.10 -0.27 -4.04
N SER A 21 33.84 -0.60 -5.29
CA SER A 21 34.84 -0.70 -6.35
C SER A 21 34.94 0.62 -7.13
N LYS A 22 36.10 0.86 -7.76
CA LYS A 22 36.34 2.04 -8.59
C LYS A 22 35.37 2.08 -9.77
N VAL A 23 34.85 3.26 -10.06
CA VAL A 23 33.82 3.48 -11.07
C VAL A 23 34.44 4.04 -12.34
N VAL A 24 34.32 3.27 -13.43
CA VAL A 24 34.78 3.68 -14.78
C VAL A 24 33.67 4.43 -15.52
N SER A 25 32.40 4.07 -15.28
CA SER A 25 31.20 4.76 -15.79
C SER A 25 30.30 5.11 -14.62
N ALA A 26 30.28 6.39 -14.25
CA ALA A 26 29.67 6.90 -13.04
C ALA A 26 28.24 7.40 -13.29
N LEU A 27 27.28 6.80 -12.59
CA LEU A 27 25.96 7.40 -12.39
C LEU A 27 25.96 8.15 -11.07
N LYS A 28 25.70 9.46 -11.12
CA LYS A 28 25.60 10.30 -9.94
C LYS A 28 24.15 10.52 -9.59
N CYS A 29 23.84 10.52 -8.31
CA CYS A 29 22.52 10.94 -7.90
C CYS A 29 22.38 12.46 -8.00
N ILE A 30 21.19 12.93 -8.38
CA ILE A 30 20.89 14.37 -8.46
C ILE A 30 20.80 15.00 -7.06
N SER A 31 20.29 14.24 -6.08
CA SER A 31 20.04 14.75 -4.72
C SER A 31 21.14 14.40 -3.71
N CYS A 32 22.09 13.53 -4.08
CA CYS A 32 23.09 13.00 -3.16
C CYS A 32 24.42 12.86 -3.91
N ASP A 33 25.58 13.10 -3.27
CA ASP A 33 26.89 12.92 -3.92
C ASP A 33 27.30 11.43 -4.09
N ASN A 34 26.31 10.52 -4.05
CA ASN A 34 26.57 9.10 -4.20
C ASN A 34 26.70 8.70 -5.65
N VAL A 35 27.68 7.83 -5.88
CA VAL A 35 28.05 7.32 -7.20
C VAL A 35 27.76 5.82 -7.27
N TYR A 36 27.23 5.37 -8.39
CA TYR A 36 26.95 3.97 -8.66
C TYR A 36 27.46 3.54 -10.04
N HIS A 37 27.82 2.28 -10.17
CA HIS A 37 27.89 1.65 -11.50
C HIS A 37 26.48 1.47 -12.06
N LEU A 38 26.35 1.43 -13.38
CA LEU A 38 25.08 1.13 -14.05
C LEU A 38 24.48 -0.21 -13.59
N SER A 39 25.29 -1.27 -13.51
CA SER A 39 24.87 -2.58 -13.00
C SER A 39 24.48 -2.55 -11.52
N CYS A 40 25.25 -1.82 -10.72
CA CYS A 40 24.99 -1.64 -9.29
C CYS A 40 23.65 -0.92 -9.05
N ALA A 41 23.38 0.16 -9.79
CA ALA A 41 22.15 0.92 -9.70
C ALA A 41 20.93 0.11 -10.16
N LYS A 42 21.04 -0.65 -11.27
CA LYS A 42 19.96 -1.55 -11.76
C LYS A 42 19.57 -2.61 -10.72
N GLY A 43 20.51 -3.10 -9.93
CA GLY A 43 20.26 -4.12 -8.92
C GLY A 43 19.86 -3.57 -7.54
N VAL A 44 19.39 -2.33 -7.44
CA VAL A 44 18.97 -1.71 -6.17
C VAL A 44 17.54 -1.20 -6.33
N SER A 45 16.62 -1.71 -5.51
CA SER A 45 15.17 -1.44 -5.62
C SER A 45 14.79 0.01 -5.32
N TYR A 46 15.57 0.73 -4.52
CA TYR A 46 15.29 2.11 -4.10
C TYR A 46 15.95 3.17 -4.98
N VAL A 47 16.61 2.77 -6.09
CA VAL A 47 17.30 3.70 -6.99
C VAL A 47 16.56 3.76 -8.33
N LYS A 48 16.17 4.97 -8.75
CA LYS A 48 15.59 5.21 -10.09
C LYS A 48 16.63 5.83 -11.00
N ILE A 49 16.92 5.20 -12.13
CA ILE A 49 17.82 5.74 -13.14
C ILE A 49 17.00 6.67 -14.03
N LEU A 50 17.38 7.94 -14.12
CA LEU A 50 16.69 8.93 -14.96
C LEU A 50 17.31 8.94 -16.36
N ASP A 51 18.62 9.16 -16.44
CA ASP A 51 19.36 9.19 -17.71
C ASP A 51 20.63 8.34 -17.63
N SER A 52 21.39 8.33 -18.73
CA SER A 52 22.67 7.61 -18.86
C SER A 52 23.77 8.08 -17.88
N LYS A 53 23.57 9.19 -17.16
CA LYS A 53 24.53 9.77 -16.19
C LYS A 53 23.92 10.15 -14.84
N SER A 54 22.59 10.13 -14.72
CA SER A 54 21.85 10.64 -13.55
C SER A 54 20.93 9.57 -12.98
N LEU A 55 20.85 9.51 -11.65
CA LEU A 55 19.90 8.66 -10.93
C LEU A 55 19.31 9.41 -9.73
N VAL A 56 18.30 8.83 -9.10
CA VAL A 56 17.75 9.29 -7.83
C VAL A 56 17.89 8.15 -6.82
N CYS A 57 18.82 8.34 -5.88
CA CYS A 57 19.14 7.45 -4.77
C CYS A 57 18.34 7.77 -3.51
N CYS A 58 17.94 9.04 -3.41
CA CYS A 58 17.26 9.64 -2.27
C CYS A 58 15.80 9.94 -2.62
N ASP A 59 15.22 9.19 -3.56
CA ASP A 59 13.79 9.20 -3.73
C ASP A 59 13.31 8.63 -2.40
N LYS A 60 12.94 9.54 -1.50
CA LYS A 60 12.18 9.20 -0.32
C LYS A 60 11.00 8.51 -0.94
N VAL A 61 11.04 7.17 -1.00
CA VAL A 61 9.88 6.37 -1.31
C VAL A 61 8.90 6.96 -0.31
N LYS A 62 7.99 7.77 -0.84
CA LYS A 62 6.76 8.06 -0.13
C LYS A 62 6.23 6.65 0.04
N MET A 63 6.50 6.07 1.20
CA MET A 63 5.53 5.19 1.79
C MET A 63 4.20 5.93 1.58
N PRO A 64 3.17 5.22 1.09
CA PRO A 64 1.87 5.84 0.88
C PRO A 64 1.64 6.75 2.08
N PRO A 65 1.30 8.05 1.86
CA PRO A 65 1.17 8.98 2.96
C PRO A 65 0.31 8.26 3.97
N VAL A 66 0.88 7.93 5.13
CA VAL A 66 0.08 7.50 6.25
C VAL A 66 -0.76 8.74 6.47
N VAL A 67 -2.00 8.70 5.99
CA VAL A 67 -2.98 9.71 6.28
C VAL A 67 -3.09 9.58 7.78
N CYS A 68 -2.43 10.48 8.49
CA CYS A 68 -2.23 10.40 9.92
C CYS A 68 -3.52 10.94 10.56
N GLU A 69 -4.63 10.24 10.32
CA GLU A 69 -5.90 10.49 11.01
C GLU A 69 -5.71 10.29 12.52
N ASP A 70 -4.68 9.53 12.90
CA ASP A 70 -4.32 9.20 14.28
C ASP A 70 -3.27 10.13 14.89
N SER A 71 -3.15 11.38 14.41
CA SER A 71 -2.18 12.36 14.96
C SER A 71 -2.30 12.51 16.48
N GLU A 72 -3.54 12.52 16.99
CA GLU A 72 -3.83 12.61 18.42
C GLU A 72 -3.34 11.37 19.20
N PHE A 73 -3.42 10.18 18.59
CA PHE A 73 -2.95 8.93 19.18
C PHE A 73 -1.41 8.90 19.29
N PHE A 74 -0.71 9.34 18.23
CA PHE A 74 0.76 9.40 18.26
C PHE A 74 1.27 10.46 19.24
N GLU A 75 0.59 11.61 19.33
CA GLU A 75 0.90 12.64 20.32
C GLU A 75 0.70 12.11 21.75
N ALA A 76 -0.41 11.43 22.03
CA ALA A 76 -0.66 10.81 23.33
C ALA A 76 0.41 9.75 23.68
N MET A 77 0.81 8.91 22.72
CA MET A 77 1.88 7.91 22.92
C MET A 77 3.26 8.54 23.12
N GLU A 78 3.53 9.69 22.50
CA GLU A 78 4.77 10.45 22.71
C GLU A 78 4.80 11.10 24.11
N GLN A 79 3.67 11.62 24.58
CA GLN A 79 3.54 12.16 25.95
C GLN A 79 3.70 11.06 27.03
N MET A 80 3.31 9.82 26.73
CA MET A 80 3.51 8.67 27.61
C MET A 80 4.93 8.08 27.56
N SER A 81 5.72 8.48 26.56
CA SER A 81 7.09 8.02 26.41
C SER A 81 8.01 8.69 27.43
N GLY A 82 8.92 7.91 28.03
CA GLY A 82 9.96 8.48 28.89
C GLY A 82 10.93 9.39 28.12
N PRO A 83 11.86 10.07 28.80
CA PRO A 83 12.80 11.00 28.17
C PRO A 83 13.65 10.39 27.04
N GLU A 84 13.81 9.06 27.00
CA GLU A 84 14.50 8.33 25.93
C GLU A 84 13.60 7.99 24.72
N LYS A 85 12.36 8.49 24.68
CA LYS A 85 11.33 8.12 23.70
C LYS A 85 11.10 6.61 23.61
N LYS A 86 11.16 5.96 24.77
CA LYS A 86 10.90 4.53 24.93
C LYS A 86 9.55 4.34 25.61
N VAL A 87 8.74 3.47 25.02
CA VAL A 87 7.46 3.01 25.58
C VAL A 87 7.64 1.59 26.07
N ASP A 88 7.03 1.27 27.21
CA ASP A 88 7.07 -0.08 27.78
C ASP A 88 6.38 -1.10 26.86
N ILE A 89 7.04 -2.23 26.63
CA ILE A 89 6.49 -3.35 25.84
C ILE A 89 5.19 -3.90 26.44
N ALA A 90 4.99 -3.79 27.76
CA ALA A 90 3.75 -4.17 28.42
C ALA A 90 2.57 -3.35 27.92
N VAL A 91 2.77 -2.05 27.65
CA VAL A 91 1.74 -1.15 27.11
C VAL A 91 1.36 -1.59 25.70
N PHE A 92 2.33 -1.89 24.84
CA PHE A 92 2.07 -2.42 23.51
C PHE A 92 1.34 -3.77 23.54
N ASN A 93 1.75 -4.68 24.41
CA ASN A 93 1.07 -5.97 24.58
C ASN A 93 -0.38 -5.81 25.02
N TYR A 94 -0.67 -4.83 25.89
CA TYR A 94 -2.02 -4.51 26.31
C TYR A 94 -2.86 -3.95 25.14
N ILE A 95 -2.32 -2.99 24.38
CA ILE A 95 -2.98 -2.42 23.20
C ILE A 95 -3.30 -3.50 22.16
N ILE A 96 -2.36 -4.42 21.91
CA ILE A 96 -2.57 -5.53 20.96
C ILE A 96 -3.73 -6.43 21.43
N LYS A 97 -3.76 -6.80 22.72
CA LYS A 97 -4.86 -7.61 23.27
C LYS A 97 -6.21 -6.91 23.13
N GLN A 98 -6.28 -5.63 23.46
CA GLN A 98 -7.51 -4.84 23.31
C GLN A 98 -7.97 -4.78 21.85
N LYS A 99 -7.03 -4.56 20.92
CA LYS A 99 -7.32 -4.58 19.49
C LYS A 99 -7.89 -5.94 19.04
N ASP A 100 -7.31 -7.05 19.51
CA ASP A 100 -7.76 -8.39 19.13
C ASP A 100 -9.16 -8.73 19.69
N GLU A 101 -9.48 -8.27 20.90
CA GLU A 101 -10.82 -8.37 21.49
C GLU A 101 -11.87 -7.60 20.67
N ILE A 102 -11.57 -6.35 20.30
CA ILE A 102 -12.45 -5.53 19.45
C ILE A 102 -12.66 -6.18 18.08
N ILE A 103 -11.59 -6.68 17.45
CA ILE A 103 -11.68 -7.37 16.16
C ILE A 103 -12.58 -8.60 16.26
N LYS A 104 -12.44 -9.38 17.34
CA LYS A 104 -13.28 -10.56 17.57
C LYS A 104 -14.75 -10.17 17.66
N GLU A 105 -15.07 -9.17 18.48
CA GLU A 105 -16.45 -8.70 18.64
C GLU A 105 -17.05 -8.20 17.32
N LEU A 106 -16.30 -7.41 16.54
CA LEU A 106 -16.76 -6.92 15.25
C LEU A 106 -17.03 -8.07 14.27
N ARG A 107 -16.17 -9.09 14.24
CA ARG A 107 -16.38 -10.29 13.41
C ARG A 107 -17.61 -11.07 13.85
N ASP A 108 -17.85 -11.20 15.15
CA ASP A 108 -19.02 -11.87 15.70
C ASP A 108 -20.32 -11.13 15.34
N ARG A 109 -20.31 -9.79 15.38
CA ARG A 109 -21.43 -8.96 14.92
C ARG A 109 -21.71 -9.14 13.42
N VAL A 110 -20.68 -9.14 12.58
CA VAL A 110 -20.82 -9.37 11.12
C VAL A 110 -21.39 -10.75 10.84
N LYS A 111 -20.91 -11.77 11.57
CA LYS A 111 -21.41 -13.15 11.45
C LYS A 111 -22.90 -13.22 11.79
N THR A 112 -23.30 -12.64 12.92
CA THR A 112 -24.71 -12.61 13.36
C THR A 112 -25.60 -11.87 12.35
N GLN A 113 -25.13 -10.74 11.82
CA GLN A 113 -25.87 -10.00 10.78
C GLN A 113 -26.01 -10.80 9.49
N SER A 114 -24.97 -11.51 9.07
CA SER A 114 -25.00 -12.36 7.88
C SER A 114 -25.99 -13.53 8.06
N GLU A 115 -26.00 -14.16 9.24
CA GLU A 115 -26.96 -15.21 9.58
C GLU A 115 -28.41 -14.69 9.55
N MET A 116 -28.65 -13.46 10.02
CA MET A 116 -29.98 -12.85 9.95
C MET A 116 -30.43 -12.60 8.49
N ILE A 117 -29.53 -12.15 7.63
CA ILE A 117 -29.80 -11.97 6.19
C ILE A 117 -30.17 -13.32 5.55
N ASP A 118 -29.41 -14.38 5.85
CA ASP A 118 -29.69 -15.72 5.33
C ASP A 118 -31.07 -16.25 5.73
N ILE A 119 -31.47 -16.02 6.99
CA ILE A 119 -32.80 -16.39 7.48
C ILE A 119 -33.89 -15.61 6.73
N LEU A 120 -33.70 -14.31 6.52
CA LEU A 120 -34.66 -13.47 5.78
C LEU A 120 -34.80 -13.91 4.33
N ILE A 121 -33.70 -14.22 3.63
CA ILE A 121 -33.73 -14.75 2.25
C ILE A 121 -34.48 -16.08 2.21
N LYS A 122 -34.17 -17.01 3.11
CA LYS A 122 -34.86 -18.31 3.19
C LYS A 122 -36.36 -18.16 3.47
N SER A 123 -36.72 -17.21 4.34
CA SER A 123 -38.13 -16.92 4.67
C SER A 123 -38.87 -16.29 3.49
N SER A 124 -38.24 -15.35 2.79
CA SER A 124 -38.80 -14.69 1.60
C SER A 124 -39.03 -15.68 0.44
N ASN A 125 -38.11 -16.62 0.22
CA ASN A 125 -38.24 -17.62 -0.84
C ASN A 125 -39.37 -18.63 -0.59
N ASN A 126 -39.74 -18.86 0.68
CA ASN A 126 -40.87 -19.73 1.04
C ASN A 126 -42.24 -19.06 0.85
N LEU A 127 -42.31 -17.73 0.77
CA LEU A 127 -43.55 -16.96 0.55
C LEU A 127 -43.82 -16.68 -0.93
N GLY A 128 -42.89 -16.98 -1.84
CA GLY A 128 -43.02 -16.79 -3.30
C GLY A 128 -43.55 -18.00 -4.09
N GLY A 129 -43.89 -19.10 -3.42
CA GLY A 129 -44.30 -20.37 -4.05
C GLY A 129 -45.78 -20.68 -3.92
N SER A 130 -46.69 -19.76 -4.24
CA SER A 130 -48.13 -20.04 -4.38
C SER A 130 -48.86 -18.93 -5.17
N THR A 131 -48.62 -18.84 -6.48
CA THR A 131 -49.63 -18.30 -7.42
C THR A 131 -49.76 -19.28 -8.59
N ASP A 132 -50.29 -20.45 -8.29
CA ASP A 132 -50.96 -21.27 -9.30
C ASP A 132 -52.41 -21.42 -8.81
N CYS A 133 -53.28 -20.54 -9.31
CA CYS A 133 -54.72 -20.71 -9.20
C CYS A 133 -55.34 -20.13 -10.47
N SER A 134 -55.32 -20.97 -11.52
CA SER A 134 -56.35 -21.11 -12.53
C SER A 134 -57.22 -19.87 -12.79
N LEU A 135 -56.81 -19.07 -13.78
CA LEU A 135 -57.72 -18.19 -14.50
C LEU A 135 -58.57 -19.05 -15.44
N SER A 136 -59.64 -19.64 -14.90
CA SER A 136 -60.66 -20.30 -15.70
C SER A 136 -61.50 -19.25 -16.42
N SER A 137 -61.34 -19.23 -17.76
CA SER A 137 -62.42 -19.15 -18.75
C SER A 137 -63.40 -17.98 -18.65
N MET A 138 -63.28 -17.01 -19.57
CA MET A 138 -64.42 -16.36 -20.24
C MET A 138 -63.91 -15.52 -21.41
N ASP A 139 -63.80 -16.15 -22.60
CA ASP A 139 -63.82 -15.44 -23.89
C ASP A 139 -64.41 -16.36 -24.95
N ALA A 140 -65.71 -16.26 -25.17
CA ALA A 140 -66.37 -16.73 -26.38
C ALA A 140 -67.77 -16.10 -26.52
N PHE A 141 -67.82 -14.89 -27.06
CA PHE A 141 -69.02 -14.33 -27.72
C PHE A 141 -68.56 -13.15 -28.59
N SER A 142 -68.85 -13.01 -29.87
CA SER A 142 -69.33 -13.87 -30.94
C SER A 142 -69.10 -13.02 -32.20
N SER A 143 -68.39 -13.52 -33.19
CA SER A 143 -68.28 -12.85 -34.50
C SER A 143 -69.51 -13.21 -35.35
N LYS A 144 -70.24 -12.20 -35.80
CA LYS A 144 -71.03 -12.20 -37.06
C LYS A 144 -70.86 -10.80 -37.66
N THR A 145 -70.17 -10.59 -38.78
CA THR A 145 -70.56 -10.87 -40.18
C THR A 145 -72.02 -10.51 -40.45
N GLU A 146 -72.27 -9.27 -40.88
CA GLU A 146 -72.59 -8.87 -42.26
C GLU A 146 -72.59 -7.33 -42.37
#